data_AF-A0A5B8LFZ5-F1
#
_entry.id   AF-A0A5B8LFZ5-F1
#
_cell.length_a   1.000
_cell.length_b   1.000
_cell.length_c   1.000
_cell.angle_alpha   90.00
_cell.angle_beta   90.00
_cell.angle_gamma   90.00
#
_symmetry.space_group_name_H-M   'P 1'
#
loop_
_entity.id
_entity.type
_entity.pdbx_description
1 polymer ?
#
loop_
_entity_poly.entity_id
_entity_poly.type
_entity_poly.pdbx_seq_one_letter_code
_entity_poly.pdbx_strand_id
1 'polypeptide(L)'
;MSDDIENAPRRRETAERVQKEFEELLELAQNSTATIDSFQQDFDRNRSTMLFSVLGTYAAMGVGIMAFFQADAYRRAAQFKNPNSWIDFPITFLVLGAVVSILLGIWLLYLAYNRQRSVRSLRRAMRIEKEIHSRLMLLLDEQKQRVALYSSPSPVTLATYEIRIMRMHRPEQTSQGESSIELAKGIISNIRI
;
A
#
# COMPACT_ATOMS: atom_id res chain seq x y z
N MET A 1 -48.45 -33.04 -23.53
CA MET A 1 -47.67 -33.74 -22.47
C MET A 1 -46.39 -34.40 -22.99
N SER A 2 -45.96 -34.15 -24.24
CA SER A 2 -44.74 -34.74 -24.83
C SER A 2 -43.56 -33.75 -24.91
N ASP A 3 -43.82 -32.44 -24.79
CA ASP A 3 -42.80 -31.39 -24.98
C ASP A 3 -41.82 -31.25 -23.79
N ASP A 4 -42.16 -31.77 -22.60
CA ASP A 4 -41.30 -31.65 -21.41
C ASP A 4 -40.14 -32.66 -21.38
N ILE A 5 -40.28 -33.81 -22.06
CA ILE A 5 -39.25 -34.86 -22.09
C ILE A 5 -38.18 -34.54 -23.14
N GLU A 6 -38.57 -33.98 -24.29
CA GLU A 6 -37.63 -33.60 -25.36
C GLU A 6 -36.79 -32.36 -25.01
N ASN A 7 -37.31 -31.49 -24.14
CA ASN A 7 -36.61 -30.28 -23.68
C ASN A 7 -35.74 -30.49 -22.43
N ALA A 8 -35.86 -31.62 -21.73
CA ALA A 8 -35.06 -31.94 -20.55
C ALA A 8 -33.52 -31.98 -20.81
N PRO A 9 -33.00 -32.59 -21.89
CA PRO A 9 -31.56 -32.58 -22.17
C PRO A 9 -31.03 -31.18 -22.49
N ARG A 10 -31.78 -30.37 -23.25
CA ARG A 10 -31.39 -28.98 -23.56
C ARG A 10 -31.33 -28.10 -22.31
N ARG A 11 -32.26 -28.29 -21.36
CA ARG A 11 -32.25 -27.56 -20.07
C ARG A 11 -31.04 -27.93 -19.22
N ARG A 12 -30.62 -29.19 -19.20
CA ARG A 12 -29.41 -29.64 -18.48
C ARG A 12 -28.13 -29.06 -19.07
N GLU A 13 -27.99 -29.11 -20.39
CA GLU A 13 -26.83 -28.54 -21.08
C GLU A 13 -26.72 -27.02 -20.86
N THR A 14 -27.87 -26.33 -20.86
CA THR A 14 -27.92 -24.88 -20.56
C THR A 14 -27.54 -24.60 -19.10
N ALA A 15 -28.03 -25.41 -18.15
CA ALA A 15 -27.71 -25.25 -16.73
C ALA A 15 -26.24 -25.51 -16.41
N GLU A 16 -25.63 -26.54 -17.02
CA GLU A 16 -24.20 -26.85 -16.88
C GLU A 16 -23.32 -25.74 -17.47
N ARG A 17 -23.70 -25.19 -18.62
CA ARG A 17 -22.99 -24.05 -19.23
C ARG A 17 -23.04 -22.80 -18.36
N VAL A 18 -24.23 -22.44 -17.85
CA VAL A 18 -24.40 -21.28 -16.96
C VAL A 18 -23.63 -21.48 -15.65
N GLN A 19 -23.60 -22.71 -15.11
CA GLN A 19 -22.80 -23.02 -13.92
C GLN A 19 -21.30 -22.87 -14.19
N LYS A 20 -20.80 -23.34 -15.33
CA LYS A 20 -19.39 -23.20 -15.70
C LYS A 20 -18.98 -21.73 -15.88
N GLU A 21 -19.81 -20.94 -16.58
CA GLU A 21 -19.59 -19.50 -16.74
C GLU A 21 -19.54 -18.77 -15.38
N PHE A 22 -20.39 -19.19 -14.42
CA PHE A 22 -20.36 -18.67 -13.06
C PHE A 22 -19.08 -19.05 -12.29
N GLU A 23 -18.61 -20.30 -12.41
CA GLU A 23 -17.36 -20.74 -11.79
C GLU A 23 -16.14 -20.00 -12.34
N GLU A 24 -16.08 -19.78 -13.66
CA GLU A 24 -15.01 -18.99 -14.31
C GLU A 24 -15.00 -17.53 -13.81
N LEU A 25 -16.17 -16.89 -13.69
CA LEU A 25 -16.28 -15.53 -13.14
C LEU A 25 -15.84 -15.47 -11.67
N LEU A 26 -16.16 -16.50 -10.90
CA LEU A 26 -15.80 -16.58 -9.49
C LEU A 26 -14.29 -16.71 -9.31
N GLU A 27 -13.62 -17.50 -10.15
CA GLU A 27 -12.15 -17.59 -10.18
C GLU A 27 -11.50 -16.25 -10.58
N LEU A 28 -12.05 -15.57 -11.59
CA LEU A 28 -11.56 -14.26 -12.01
C LEU A 28 -11.66 -13.22 -10.88
N ALA A 29 -12.79 -13.20 -10.17
CA ALA A 29 -13.00 -12.29 -9.04
C ALA A 29 -12.04 -12.59 -7.87
N GLN A 30 -11.74 -13.86 -7.60
CA GLN A 30 -10.75 -14.26 -6.60
C GLN A 30 -9.34 -13.81 -6.97
N ASN A 31 -8.93 -14.00 -8.22
CA ASN A 31 -7.64 -13.54 -8.72
C ASN A 31 -7.51 -12.00 -8.65
N SER A 32 -8.59 -11.29 -8.98
CA SER A 32 -8.65 -9.83 -8.85
C SER A 32 -8.52 -9.39 -7.38
N THR A 33 -9.20 -10.07 -6.45
CA THR A 33 -9.08 -9.82 -5.00
C THR A 33 -7.65 -10.01 -4.51
N ALA A 34 -7.00 -11.12 -4.88
CA ALA A 34 -5.61 -11.38 -4.52
C ALA A 34 -4.64 -10.33 -5.10
N THR A 35 -4.94 -9.82 -6.30
CA THR A 35 -4.17 -8.75 -6.93
C THR A 35 -4.31 -7.44 -6.15
N ILE A 36 -5.52 -7.09 -5.69
CA ILE A 36 -5.74 -5.91 -4.83
C ILE A 36 -4.96 -6.03 -3.52
N ASP A 37 -5.00 -7.20 -2.86
CA ASP A 37 -4.24 -7.44 -1.63
C ASP A 37 -2.73 -7.29 -1.84
N SER A 38 -2.21 -7.78 -2.97
CA SER A 38 -0.80 -7.61 -3.33
C SER A 38 -0.40 -6.13 -3.50
N PHE A 39 -1.26 -5.32 -4.13
CA PHE A 39 -1.03 -3.88 -4.25
C PHE A 39 -1.06 -3.19 -2.89
N GLN A 40 -1.96 -3.61 -1.98
CA GLN A 40 -2.04 -3.09 -0.61
C GLN A 40 -0.72 -3.36 0.15
N GLN A 41 -0.21 -4.59 0.04
CA GLN A 41 1.06 -4.97 0.67
C GLN A 41 2.24 -4.17 0.11
N ASP A 42 2.27 -3.92 -1.20
CA ASP A 42 3.29 -3.07 -1.82
C ASP A 42 3.20 -1.61 -1.36
N PHE A 43 1.99 -1.10 -1.12
CA PHE A 43 1.80 0.23 -0.52
C PHE A 43 2.40 0.29 0.90
N ASP A 44 2.10 -0.70 1.73
CA ASP A 44 2.60 -0.75 3.11
C ASP A 44 4.12 -0.92 3.16
N ARG A 45 4.69 -1.75 2.27
CA ARG A 45 6.14 -1.89 2.11
C ARG A 45 6.80 -0.60 1.65
N ASN A 46 6.18 0.11 0.71
CA ASN A 46 6.67 1.42 0.28
C ASN A 46 6.60 2.47 1.40
N ARG A 47 5.52 2.45 2.20
CA ARG A 47 5.34 3.34 3.35
C ARG A 47 6.36 3.06 4.45
N SER A 48 6.58 1.81 4.82
CA SER A 48 7.58 1.45 5.84
C SER A 48 8.99 1.83 5.40
N THR A 49 9.35 1.54 4.14
CA THR A 49 10.65 1.93 3.59
C THR A 49 10.84 3.45 3.63
N MET A 50 9.78 4.24 3.37
CA MET A 50 9.81 5.69 3.50
C MET A 50 10.05 6.13 4.94
N LEU A 51 9.33 5.57 5.91
CA LEU A 51 9.50 5.90 7.33
C LEU A 51 10.93 5.60 7.80
N PHE A 52 11.50 4.45 7.42
CA PHE A 52 12.89 4.11 7.73
C PHE A 52 13.90 5.04 7.05
N SER A 53 13.65 5.43 5.79
CA SER A 53 14.53 6.37 5.07
C SER A 53 14.52 7.75 5.72
N VAL A 54 13.34 8.23 6.13
CA VAL A 54 13.18 9.50 6.84
C VAL A 54 13.86 9.44 8.20
N LEU A 55 13.64 8.37 8.97
CA LEU A 55 14.27 8.17 10.28
C LEU A 55 15.80 8.13 10.16
N GLY A 56 16.34 7.41 9.17
CA GLY A 56 17.78 7.37 8.89
C GLY A 56 18.34 8.74 8.53
N THR A 57 17.59 9.55 7.78
CA THR A 57 17.96 10.92 7.46
C THR A 57 18.02 11.80 8.72
N TYR A 58 17.02 11.70 9.61
CA TYR A 58 17.01 12.42 10.88
C TYR A 58 18.17 12.00 11.79
N ALA A 59 18.45 10.69 11.88
CA ALA A 59 19.57 10.17 12.66
C ALA A 59 20.91 10.70 12.12
N ALA A 60 21.10 10.71 10.80
CA ALA A 60 22.29 11.27 10.16
C ALA A 60 22.45 12.77 10.44
N MET A 61 21.35 13.54 10.37
CA MET A 61 21.37 14.96 10.74
C MET A 61 21.75 15.16 12.21
N GLY A 62 21.21 14.35 13.13
CA GLY A 62 21.54 14.42 14.56
C GLY A 62 23.02 14.16 14.84
N VAL A 63 23.59 13.12 14.22
CA VAL A 63 25.03 12.83 14.30
C VAL A 63 25.86 13.98 13.73
N GLY A 64 25.45 14.55 12.59
CA GLY A 64 26.11 15.71 11.98
C GLY A 64 26.13 16.94 12.90
N ILE A 65 25.02 17.23 13.57
CA ILE A 65 24.92 18.34 14.54
C ILE A 65 25.84 18.10 15.73
N MET A 66 25.85 16.89 16.30
CA MET A 66 26.77 16.57 17.41
C MET A 66 28.24 16.69 17.01
N ALA A 67 28.61 16.22 15.82
CA ALA A 67 29.97 16.35 15.30
C ALA A 67 30.36 17.82 15.13
N PHE A 68 29.44 18.68 14.66
CA PHE A 68 29.67 20.11 14.55
C PHE A 68 29.92 20.76 15.92
N PHE A 69 29.11 20.46 16.94
CA PHE A 69 29.31 20.99 18.29
C PHE A 69 30.62 20.49 18.94
N GLN A 70 30.98 19.21 18.75
CA GLN A 70 32.28 18.70 19.20
C GLN A 70 33.43 19.42 18.50
N ALA A 71 33.36 19.60 17.18
CA ALA A 71 34.38 20.32 16.42
C ALA A 71 34.53 21.78 16.90
N ASP A 72 33.45 22.49 17.19
CA ASP A 72 33.53 23.85 17.75
C ASP A 72 34.09 23.85 19.19
N ALA A 73 33.74 22.85 20.01
CA ALA A 73 34.31 22.72 21.35
C ALA A 73 35.83 22.47 21.32
N TYR A 74 36.30 21.57 20.44
CA TYR A 74 37.74 21.34 20.23
C TYR A 74 38.44 22.60 19.70
N ARG A 75 37.81 23.37 18.81
CA ARG A 75 38.32 24.66 18.33
C ARG A 75 38.51 25.64 19.48
N ARG A 76 37.49 25.84 20.32
CA ARG A 76 37.58 26.74 21.48
C ARG A 76 38.71 26.32 22.41
N ALA A 77 38.84 25.02 22.70
CA ALA A 77 39.92 24.49 23.52
C ALA A 77 41.32 24.70 22.89
N ALA A 78 41.46 24.59 21.58
CA ALA A 78 42.72 24.83 20.87
C ALA A 78 43.10 26.33 20.84
N GLN A 79 42.13 27.23 20.66
CA GLN A 79 42.34 28.68 20.71
C GLN A 79 42.84 29.16 22.07
N PHE A 80 42.40 28.53 23.17
CA PHE A 80 42.93 28.79 24.51
C PHE A 80 44.42 28.45 24.66
N LYS A 81 44.92 27.45 23.92
CA LYS A 81 46.33 27.02 23.98
C LYS A 81 47.25 27.82 23.08
N ASN A 82 46.77 28.35 21.95
CA ASN A 82 47.56 29.17 21.03
C ASN A 82 46.68 30.23 20.34
N PRO A 83 46.67 31.49 20.83
CA PRO A 83 45.76 32.53 20.33
C PRO A 83 46.09 33.02 18.91
N ASN A 84 47.31 32.75 18.41
CA ASN A 84 47.75 33.13 17.06
C ASN A 84 47.58 32.03 16.01
N SER A 85 47.08 30.83 16.36
CA SER A 85 46.80 29.81 15.34
C SER A 85 45.48 30.14 14.63
N TRP A 86 45.57 30.96 13.58
CA TRP A 86 44.49 31.16 12.62
C TRP A 86 44.40 29.91 11.74
N ILE A 87 43.76 28.87 12.26
CA ILE A 87 43.45 27.69 11.47
C ILE A 87 42.27 28.07 10.57
N ASP A 88 42.43 28.02 9.24
CA ASP A 88 41.39 28.23 8.18
C ASP A 88 40.23 27.20 8.22
N PHE A 89 40.06 26.55 9.36
CA PHE A 89 39.06 25.58 9.73
C PHE A 89 37.60 26.06 9.53
N PRO A 90 37.19 27.32 9.81
CA PRO A 90 35.77 27.66 9.76
C PRO A 90 35.23 27.71 8.34
N ILE A 91 36.04 28.15 7.36
CA ILE A 91 35.62 28.26 5.96
C ILE A 91 35.58 26.87 5.32
N THR A 92 36.60 26.04 5.55
CA THR A 92 36.64 24.67 5.01
C THR A 92 35.50 23.81 5.55
N PHE A 93 35.17 23.88 6.85
CA PHE A 93 34.01 23.16 7.41
C PHE A 93 32.67 23.72 6.94
N LEU A 94 32.54 25.04 6.77
CA LEU A 94 31.33 25.65 6.21
C LEU A 94 31.11 25.21 4.76
N VAL A 95 32.16 25.23 3.94
CA VAL A 95 32.10 24.81 2.53
C VAL A 95 31.82 23.31 2.45
N LEU A 96 32.50 22.48 3.24
CA LEU A 96 32.26 21.03 3.25
C LEU A 96 30.84 20.70 3.73
N GLY A 97 30.36 21.36 4.78
CA GLY A 97 28.99 21.20 5.30
C GLY A 97 27.93 21.67 4.31
N ALA A 98 28.16 22.77 3.60
CA ALA A 98 27.28 23.25 2.54
C ALA A 98 27.21 22.27 1.37
N VAL A 99 28.36 21.75 0.91
CA VAL A 99 28.43 20.75 -0.17
C VAL A 99 27.69 19.46 0.22
N VAL A 100 27.92 18.95 1.44
CA VAL A 100 27.22 17.75 1.94
C VAL A 100 25.72 18.00 2.02
N SER A 101 25.28 19.17 2.51
CA SER A 101 23.86 19.51 2.62
C SER A 101 23.18 19.60 1.25
N ILE A 102 23.86 20.18 0.25
CA ILE A 102 23.36 20.26 -1.13
C ILE A 102 23.24 18.85 -1.73
N LEU A 103 24.27 18.01 -1.58
CA LEU A 103 24.25 16.63 -2.08
C LEU A 103 23.13 15.81 -1.42
N LEU A 104 22.93 15.99 -0.11
CA LEU A 104 21.88 15.32 0.65
C LEU A 104 20.49 15.82 0.22
N GLY A 105 20.33 17.11 -0.06
CA GLY A 105 19.12 17.69 -0.65
C GLY A 105 18.79 17.13 -2.03
N ILE A 106 19.79 17.03 -2.92
CA ILE A 106 19.63 16.43 -4.26
C ILE A 106 19.24 14.95 -4.13
N TRP A 107 19.87 14.21 -3.22
CA TRP A 107 19.57 12.81 -2.97
C TRP A 107 18.13 12.61 -2.45
N LEU A 108 17.68 13.45 -1.52
CA LEU A 108 16.30 13.43 -1.02
C LEU A 108 15.28 13.77 -2.11
N LEU A 109 15.57 14.76 -2.97
CA LEU A 109 14.72 15.09 -4.12
C LEU A 109 14.63 13.94 -5.12
N TYR A 110 15.76 13.29 -5.41
CA TYR A 110 15.80 12.11 -6.28
C TYR A 110 14.95 10.95 -5.72
N LEU A 111 15.09 10.66 -4.42
CA LEU A 111 14.26 9.66 -3.74
C LEU A 111 12.78 10.03 -3.78
N ALA A 112 12.43 11.27 -3.46
CA ALA A 112 11.06 11.75 -3.50
C ALA A 112 10.45 11.60 -4.90
N TYR A 113 11.19 11.96 -5.94
CA TYR A 113 10.75 11.86 -7.34
C TYR A 113 10.50 10.41 -7.77
N ASN A 114 11.48 9.51 -7.57
CA ASN A 114 11.34 8.10 -7.94
C ASN A 114 10.17 7.43 -7.19
N ARG A 115 9.98 7.78 -5.91
CA ARG A 115 8.88 7.25 -5.10
C ARG A 115 7.53 7.79 -5.54
N GLN A 116 7.44 9.09 -5.83
CA GLN A 116 6.21 9.68 -6.34
C GLN A 116 5.77 9.03 -7.65
N ARG A 117 6.72 8.69 -8.53
CA ARG A 117 6.44 7.96 -9.77
C ARG A 117 5.87 6.56 -9.50
N SER A 118 6.49 5.80 -8.60
CA SER A 118 6.04 4.46 -8.21
C SER A 118 4.65 4.48 -7.56
N VAL A 119 4.40 5.40 -6.63
CA VAL A 119 3.09 5.55 -5.98
C VAL A 119 2.00 5.90 -7.01
N ARG A 120 2.31 6.76 -7.98
CA ARG A 120 1.35 7.12 -9.04
C ARG A 120 1.00 5.92 -9.92
N SER A 121 1.97 5.10 -10.31
CA SER A 121 1.68 3.90 -11.12
C SER A 121 0.87 2.87 -10.34
N LEU A 122 1.24 2.60 -9.07
CA LEU A 122 0.48 1.68 -8.22
C LEU A 122 -0.95 2.15 -7.96
N ARG A 123 -1.16 3.45 -7.70
CA ARG A 123 -2.53 4.00 -7.51
C ARG A 123 -3.39 3.85 -8.75
N ARG A 124 -2.80 4.04 -9.94
CA ARG A 124 -3.53 3.83 -11.21
C ARG A 124 -3.89 2.36 -11.40
N ALA A 125 -2.92 1.45 -11.21
CA ALA A 125 -3.16 0.02 -11.30
C ALA A 125 -4.24 -0.45 -10.31
N MET A 126 -4.14 -0.05 -9.04
CA MET A 126 -5.14 -0.35 -8.02
C MET A 126 -6.53 0.20 -8.38
N ARG A 127 -6.65 1.41 -8.95
CA ARG A 127 -7.94 1.96 -9.36
C ARG A 127 -8.57 1.13 -10.47
N ILE A 128 -7.78 0.77 -11.48
CA ILE A 128 -8.22 -0.07 -12.59
C ILE A 128 -8.67 -1.43 -12.05
N GLU A 129 -7.89 -2.04 -11.16
CA GLU A 129 -8.22 -3.34 -10.59
C GLU A 129 -9.49 -3.29 -9.73
N LYS A 130 -9.67 -2.25 -8.91
CA LYS A 130 -10.92 -2.04 -8.16
C LYS A 130 -12.13 -1.87 -9.07
N GLU A 131 -11.97 -1.17 -10.21
CA GLU A 131 -13.04 -1.04 -11.20
C GLU A 131 -13.37 -2.39 -11.84
N ILE A 132 -12.37 -3.18 -12.23
CA ILE A 132 -12.55 -4.54 -12.75
C ILE A 132 -13.27 -5.41 -11.73
N HIS A 133 -12.79 -5.43 -10.48
CA HIS A 133 -13.40 -6.18 -9.39
C HIS A 133 -14.87 -5.79 -9.18
N SER A 134 -15.18 -4.49 -9.17
CA SER A 134 -16.56 -4.02 -9.02
C SER A 134 -17.48 -4.50 -10.14
N ARG A 135 -16.99 -4.51 -11.38
CA ARG A 135 -17.73 -5.03 -12.54
C ARG A 135 -17.92 -6.54 -12.45
N LEU A 136 -16.88 -7.28 -12.03
CA LEU A 136 -16.96 -8.72 -11.83
C LEU A 136 -17.98 -9.10 -10.77
N MET A 137 -18.06 -8.33 -9.67
CA MET A 137 -19.06 -8.57 -8.62
C MET A 137 -20.49 -8.36 -9.14
N LEU A 138 -20.73 -7.33 -9.95
CA LEU A 138 -22.05 -7.14 -10.59
C LEU A 138 -22.43 -8.29 -11.52
N LEU A 139 -21.47 -8.77 -12.33
CA LEU A 139 -21.68 -9.93 -13.22
C LEU A 139 -21.91 -11.22 -12.43
N LEU A 140 -21.21 -11.40 -11.31
CA LEU A 140 -21.41 -12.53 -10.40
C LEU A 140 -22.81 -12.53 -9.78
N ASP A 141 -23.32 -11.37 -9.37
CA ASP A 141 -24.68 -11.27 -8.83
C ASP A 141 -25.73 -11.59 -9.90
N GLU A 142 -25.55 -11.09 -11.13
CA GLU A 142 -26.45 -11.40 -12.25
C GLU A 142 -26.42 -12.89 -12.60
N GLN A 143 -25.23 -13.50 -12.66
CA GLN A 143 -25.09 -14.92 -12.95
C GLN A 143 -25.55 -15.82 -11.81
N LYS A 144 -25.38 -15.41 -10.54
CA LYS A 144 -25.95 -16.10 -9.37
C LYS A 144 -27.48 -16.20 -9.50
N GLN A 145 -28.14 -15.11 -9.93
CA GLN A 145 -29.58 -15.11 -10.15
C GLN A 145 -29.97 -16.05 -11.31
N ARG A 146 -29.19 -16.08 -12.39
CA ARG A 146 -29.40 -17.00 -13.52
C ARG A 146 -29.23 -18.47 -13.12
N VAL A 147 -28.19 -18.81 -12.37
CA VAL A 147 -27.97 -20.17 -11.82
C VAL A 147 -29.14 -20.58 -10.92
N ALA A 148 -29.65 -19.68 -10.08
CA ALA A 148 -30.80 -19.97 -9.23
C ALA A 148 -32.09 -20.27 -10.02
N LEU A 149 -32.26 -19.66 -11.20
CA LEU A 149 -33.42 -19.85 -12.07
C LEU A 149 -33.34 -21.11 -12.94
N TYR A 150 -32.16 -21.46 -13.44
CA TYR A 150 -32.00 -22.54 -14.44
C TYR A 150 -31.49 -23.86 -13.86
N SER A 151 -30.67 -23.81 -12.80
CA SER A 151 -29.87 -24.96 -12.38
C SER A 151 -30.40 -25.66 -11.13
N SER A 152 -31.33 -25.05 -10.38
CA SER A 152 -31.77 -25.51 -9.05
C SER A 152 -30.60 -26.10 -8.23
N PRO A 153 -29.51 -25.34 -8.03
CA PRO A 153 -28.29 -25.86 -7.44
C PRO A 153 -28.56 -26.39 -6.03
N SER A 154 -27.80 -27.41 -5.62
CA SER A 154 -27.86 -27.93 -4.25
C SER A 154 -27.70 -26.77 -3.23
N PRO A 155 -28.48 -26.77 -2.13
CA PRO A 155 -28.37 -25.74 -1.09
C PRO A 155 -26.93 -25.56 -0.58
N VAL A 156 -26.16 -26.64 -0.55
CA VAL A 156 -24.75 -26.65 -0.13
C VAL A 156 -23.86 -25.91 -1.14
N THR A 157 -24.11 -26.10 -2.43
CA THR A 157 -23.34 -25.43 -3.49
C THR A 157 -23.64 -23.93 -3.49
N LEU A 158 -24.91 -23.55 -3.30
CA LEU A 158 -25.32 -22.15 -3.20
C LEU A 158 -24.70 -21.47 -1.98
N ALA A 159 -24.74 -22.12 -0.81
CA ALA A 159 -24.04 -21.64 0.39
C ALA A 159 -22.53 -21.50 0.17
N THR A 160 -21.91 -22.45 -0.56
CA THR A 160 -20.47 -22.37 -0.88
C THR A 160 -20.15 -21.15 -1.74
N TYR A 161 -20.99 -20.87 -2.75
CA TYR A 161 -20.84 -19.68 -3.59
C TYR A 161 -21.04 -18.40 -2.81
N GLU A 162 -22.05 -18.35 -1.96
CA GLU A 162 -22.32 -17.19 -1.11
C GLU A 162 -21.16 -16.91 -0.14
N ILE A 163 -20.60 -17.95 0.50
CA ILE A 163 -19.42 -17.81 1.36
C ILE A 163 -18.23 -17.26 0.56
N ARG A 164 -18.00 -17.75 -0.66
CA ARG A 164 -16.89 -17.25 -1.51
C ARG A 164 -17.11 -15.80 -1.93
N ILE A 165 -18.32 -15.42 -2.31
CA ILE A 165 -18.69 -14.04 -2.65
C ILE A 165 -18.53 -13.13 -1.44
N MET A 166 -19.00 -13.53 -0.25
CA MET A 166 -18.84 -12.75 0.99
C MET A 166 -17.37 -12.53 1.36
N ARG A 167 -16.48 -13.50 1.08
CA ARG A 167 -15.03 -13.34 1.31
C ARG A 167 -14.42 -12.29 0.38
N MET A 168 -14.90 -12.19 -0.86
CA MET A 168 -14.46 -11.17 -1.83
C MET A 168 -15.07 -9.80 -1.53
N HIS A 169 -16.33 -9.78 -1.09
CA HIS A 169 -17.06 -8.56 -0.75
C HIS A 169 -16.67 -7.97 0.60
N ARG A 170 -15.61 -8.45 1.26
CA ARG A 170 -15.23 -7.98 2.59
C ARG A 170 -15.01 -6.46 2.50
N PRO A 171 -15.92 -5.64 3.07
CA PRO A 171 -15.76 -4.20 2.99
C PRO A 171 -14.43 -3.89 3.67
N GLU A 172 -13.69 -2.94 3.09
CA GLU A 172 -12.52 -2.34 3.70
C GLU A 172 -12.90 -1.88 5.13
N GLN A 173 -12.81 -2.77 6.12
CA GLN A 173 -12.89 -2.43 7.52
C GLN A 173 -11.64 -1.61 7.80
N THR A 174 -11.77 -0.29 7.63
CA THR A 174 -11.33 0.72 8.61
C THR A 174 -9.97 0.50 9.29
N SER A 175 -8.95 -0.05 8.60
CA SER A 175 -7.63 -0.27 9.22
C SER A 175 -6.58 0.82 8.92
N GLN A 176 -6.92 1.86 8.14
CA GLN A 176 -5.94 2.93 7.83
C GLN A 176 -6.38 4.35 8.21
N GLY A 177 -7.61 4.58 8.67
CA GLY A 177 -8.10 5.90 9.09
C GLY A 177 -8.04 6.17 10.59
N GLU A 178 -8.52 5.23 11.41
CA GLU A 178 -8.71 5.47 12.86
C GLU A 178 -7.47 5.15 13.69
N SER A 179 -6.72 4.10 13.35
CA SER A 179 -5.50 3.73 14.10
C SER A 179 -4.40 4.80 14.03
N SER A 180 -4.24 5.47 12.88
CA SER A 180 -3.22 6.53 12.73
C SER A 180 -3.59 7.82 13.48
N ILE A 181 -4.89 8.11 13.66
CA ILE A 181 -5.36 9.28 14.41
C ILE A 181 -5.34 8.99 15.92
N GLU A 182 -5.66 7.78 16.37
CA GLU A 182 -5.53 7.39 17.77
C GLU A 182 -4.07 7.28 18.23
N LEU A 183 -3.16 6.73 17.42
CA LEU A 183 -1.73 6.73 17.72
C LEU A 183 -1.16 8.15 17.80
N ALA A 184 -1.60 9.07 16.93
CA ALA A 184 -1.18 10.47 17.00
C ALA A 184 -1.75 11.19 18.23
N LYS A 185 -3.00 10.90 18.63
CA LYS A 185 -3.59 11.46 19.86
C LYS A 185 -2.91 10.95 21.13
N GLY A 186 -2.55 9.66 21.19
CA GLY A 186 -1.85 9.08 22.33
C GLY A 186 -0.43 9.61 22.53
N ILE A 187 0.27 9.95 21.45
CA ILE A 187 1.59 10.59 21.53
C ILE A 187 1.47 12.05 21.99
N ILE A 188 0.47 12.80 21.52
CA ILE A 188 0.28 14.21 21.90
C ILE A 188 -0.19 14.34 23.36
N SER A 189 -0.98 13.39 23.88
CA SER A 189 -1.41 13.43 25.29
C SER A 189 -0.27 13.16 26.29
N ASN A 190 0.79 12.47 25.87
CA ASN A 190 1.97 12.18 26.71
C ASN A 190 3.07 13.26 26.65
N ILE A 191 2.90 14.30 25.83
CA ILE A 191 3.86 15.43 25.70
C ILE A 191 3.36 16.67 26.47
N ARG A 192 2.28 16.56 27.27
CA ARG A 192 1.95 17.56 28.29
C ARG A 192 2.77 17.30 29.56
N ILE A 193 4.00 17.80 29.56
CA ILE A 193 4.78 18.16 30.75
C ILE A 193 4.93 19.67 30.73
#